data_AF-A0A3R6XEF8-F1
#
_entry.id   AF-A0A3R6XEF8-F1
#
_cell.length_a   1.000
_cell.length_b   1.000
_cell.length_c   1.000
_cell.angle_alpha   90.00
_cell.angle_beta   90.00
_cell.angle_gamma   90.00
#
_symmetry.space_group_name_H-M   'P 1'
#
loop_
_entity.id
_entity.type
_entity.pdbx_description
1 polymer ?
#
loop_
_entity_poly.entity_id
_entity_poly.type
_entity_poly.pdbx_seq_one_letter_code
_entity_poly.pdbx_strand_id
1 'polypeptide(L)'
;MRRATTKHDIPNDQRLSLYHELLQHKENGRLPYGKGKELMQQYGLSKQTLSKIWKAGQESKARTGLANVANKKKGRCGHPRRRSIKDLEVAIKAVPPHLRLTLRSLVVSSGISPTTLWRLLQSKKLRRRTSHLKPMVTDKHKADRV
;
A
#
# COMPACT_ATOMS: atom_id res chain seq x y z
N MET A 1 -23.32 7.62 19.74
CA MET A 1 -23.98 7.17 18.50
C MET A 1 -23.18 6.04 17.85
N ARG A 2 -23.74 4.85 17.68
CA ARG A 2 -23.08 3.77 16.91
C ARG A 2 -23.13 4.17 15.43
N ARG A 3 -21.97 4.41 14.80
CA ARG A 3 -21.91 4.62 13.35
C ARG A 3 -22.42 3.36 12.67
N ALA A 4 -23.37 3.49 11.75
CA ALA A 4 -23.79 2.39 10.89
C ALA A 4 -22.54 1.78 10.23
N THR A 5 -22.32 0.48 10.39
CA THR A 5 -21.21 -0.23 9.76
C THR A 5 -21.39 -0.12 8.26
N THR A 6 -20.51 0.63 7.59
CA THR A 6 -20.48 0.70 6.13
C THR A 6 -20.40 -0.70 5.57
N LYS A 7 -21.33 -1.07 4.68
CA LYS A 7 -21.38 -2.38 4.04
C LYS A 7 -19.99 -2.71 3.47
N HIS A 8 -19.44 -3.86 3.83
CA HIS A 8 -18.12 -4.28 3.37
C HIS A 8 -18.12 -4.47 1.85
N ASP A 9 -16.99 -4.14 1.21
CA ASP A 9 -16.80 -4.43 -0.20
C ASP A 9 -16.78 -5.95 -0.41
N ILE A 10 -17.40 -6.42 -1.48
CA ILE A 10 -17.33 -7.85 -1.82
C ILE A 10 -15.89 -8.26 -2.20
N PRO A 11 -15.44 -9.45 -1.75
CA PRO A 11 -14.11 -9.96 -2.02
C PRO A 11 -13.96 -10.35 -3.51
N ASN A 12 -12.72 -10.49 -3.97
CA ASN A 12 -12.41 -10.57 -5.41
C ASN A 12 -12.91 -11.86 -6.07
N ASP A 13 -12.92 -12.96 -5.33
CA ASP A 13 -13.52 -14.25 -5.68
C ASP A 13 -15.02 -14.11 -5.98
N GLN A 14 -15.79 -13.50 -5.08
CA GLN A 14 -17.22 -13.25 -5.31
C GLN A 14 -17.48 -12.30 -6.48
N ARG A 15 -16.59 -11.31 -6.69
CA ARG A 15 -16.67 -10.41 -7.85
C ARG A 15 -16.49 -11.18 -9.17
N LEU A 16 -15.60 -12.17 -9.16
CA LEU A 16 -15.31 -13.01 -10.31
C LEU A 16 -16.49 -13.97 -10.57
N SER A 17 -17.00 -14.66 -9.54
CA SER A 17 -18.18 -15.53 -9.65
C SER A 17 -19.38 -14.78 -10.21
N LEU A 18 -19.69 -13.60 -9.66
CA LEU A 18 -20.77 -12.74 -10.16
C LEU A 18 -20.59 -12.37 -11.64
N TYR A 19 -19.36 -12.08 -12.06
CA TYR A 19 -19.08 -11.76 -13.45
C TYR A 19 -19.28 -12.97 -14.39
N HIS A 20 -18.89 -14.17 -13.94
CA HIS A 20 -19.14 -15.41 -14.69
C HIS A 20 -20.63 -15.75 -14.77
N GLU A 21 -21.39 -15.60 -13.69
CA GLU A 21 -22.85 -15.81 -13.69
C GLU A 21 -23.54 -14.82 -14.64
N LEU A 22 -23.13 -13.55 -14.63
CA LEU A 22 -23.63 -12.55 -15.58
C LEU A 22 -23.31 -12.92 -17.04
N LEU A 23 -22.18 -13.58 -17.31
CA LEU A 23 -21.82 -14.06 -18.64
C LEU A 23 -22.65 -15.29 -19.05
N GLN A 24 -22.86 -16.23 -18.12
CA GLN A 24 -23.64 -17.45 -18.36
C GLN A 24 -25.11 -17.13 -18.68
N HIS A 25 -25.70 -16.18 -17.98
CA HIS A 25 -27.09 -15.79 -18.16
C HIS A 25 -27.30 -14.72 -19.24
N LYS A 26 -26.27 -14.30 -19.97
CA LYS A 26 -26.39 -13.28 -21.01
C LYS A 26 -26.88 -13.93 -22.31
N GLU A 27 -28.14 -13.68 -22.66
CA GLU A 27 -28.76 -14.11 -23.90
C GLU A 27 -28.91 -12.91 -24.85
N ASN A 28 -28.47 -13.04 -26.11
CA ASN A 28 -28.60 -12.00 -27.14
C ASN A 28 -28.11 -10.60 -26.72
N GLY A 29 -27.05 -10.54 -25.92
CA GLY A 29 -26.49 -9.27 -25.47
C GLY A 29 -27.12 -8.69 -24.21
N ARG A 30 -28.24 -9.25 -23.73
CA ARG A 30 -29.02 -8.74 -22.59
C ARG A 30 -29.13 -9.78 -21.48
N LEU A 31 -29.36 -9.30 -20.26
CA LEU A 31 -29.66 -10.15 -19.12
C LEU A 31 -31.19 -10.34 -19.06
N PRO A 32 -31.69 -11.56 -18.81
CA PRO A 32 -33.11 -11.81 -18.59
C PRO A 32 -33.70 -10.87 -17.52
N TYR A 33 -34.97 -10.52 -17.71
CA TYR A 33 -35.69 -9.71 -16.74
C TYR A 33 -35.64 -10.37 -15.35
N GLY A 34 -35.47 -9.57 -14.30
CA GLY A 34 -35.42 -10.08 -12.92
C GLY A 34 -34.09 -10.71 -12.50
N LYS A 35 -33.31 -11.32 -13.40
CA LYS A 35 -32.06 -12.01 -13.03
C LYS A 35 -31.04 -11.08 -12.38
N GLY A 36 -30.95 -9.84 -12.86
CA GLY A 36 -30.09 -8.83 -12.22
C GLY A 36 -30.52 -8.51 -10.78
N LYS A 37 -31.83 -8.55 -10.49
CA LYS A 37 -32.38 -8.33 -9.14
C LYS A 37 -32.09 -9.51 -8.22
N GLU A 38 -32.22 -10.73 -8.74
CA GLU A 38 -31.85 -11.97 -8.06
C GLU A 38 -30.37 -11.95 -7.65
N LEU A 39 -29.45 -11.67 -8.59
CA LEU A 39 -28.02 -11.56 -8.31
C LEU A 39 -27.69 -10.47 -7.29
N MET A 40 -28.38 -9.33 -7.34
CA MET A 40 -28.22 -8.27 -6.34
C MET A 40 -28.64 -8.74 -4.94
N GLN A 41 -29.69 -9.53 -4.82
CA GLN A 41 -30.15 -10.08 -3.54
C GLN A 41 -29.19 -11.15 -3.03
N GLN A 42 -28.78 -12.10 -3.88
CA GLN A 42 -27.85 -13.18 -3.55
C GLN A 42 -26.51 -12.65 -3.03
N TYR A 43 -25.93 -11.65 -3.70
CA TYR A 43 -24.63 -11.07 -3.33
C TYR A 43 -24.77 -9.85 -2.39
N GLY A 44 -25.98 -9.43 -2.04
CA GLY A 44 -26.24 -8.27 -1.19
C GLY A 44 -25.73 -6.93 -1.76
N LEU A 45 -25.80 -6.75 -3.08
CA LEU A 45 -25.19 -5.63 -3.81
C LEU A 45 -26.21 -4.55 -4.20
N SER A 46 -25.71 -3.34 -4.44
CA SER A 46 -26.47 -2.30 -5.14
C SER A 46 -26.36 -2.46 -6.65
N LYS A 47 -27.36 -1.95 -7.39
CA LYS A 47 -27.36 -1.87 -8.86
C LYS A 47 -26.11 -1.21 -9.43
N GLN A 48 -25.59 -0.20 -8.73
CA GLN A 48 -24.37 0.51 -9.11
C GLN A 48 -23.14 -0.39 -9.02
N THR A 49 -23.03 -1.21 -7.96
CA THR A 49 -21.90 -2.13 -7.79
C THR A 49 -21.92 -3.23 -8.86
N LEU A 50 -23.09 -3.81 -9.13
CA LEU A 50 -23.29 -4.78 -10.22
C LEU A 50 -22.83 -4.20 -11.57
N SER A 51 -23.33 -3.00 -11.90
CA SER A 51 -22.97 -2.31 -13.15
C SER A 51 -21.47 -2.01 -13.26
N LYS A 52 -20.83 -1.57 -12.16
CA LYS A 52 -19.38 -1.30 -12.13
C LYS A 52 -18.56 -2.56 -12.38
N ILE A 53 -18.97 -3.70 -11.82
CA ILE A 53 -18.28 -4.99 -12.02
C ILE A 53 -18.41 -5.41 -13.48
N TRP A 54 -19.62 -5.35 -14.03
CA TRP A 54 -19.87 -5.68 -15.43
C TRP A 54 -19.04 -4.82 -16.38
N LYS A 55 -19.12 -3.49 -16.25
CA LYS A 55 -18.34 -2.55 -17.09
C LYS A 55 -16.84 -2.81 -16.98
N ALA A 56 -16.32 -2.94 -15.75
CA ALA A 56 -14.90 -3.22 -15.54
C ALA A 56 -14.44 -4.52 -16.23
N GLY A 57 -15.25 -5.59 -16.16
CA GLY A 57 -14.96 -6.86 -16.82
C GLY A 57 -14.99 -6.76 -18.34
N GLN A 58 -15.99 -6.08 -18.93
CA GLN A 58 -16.08 -5.89 -20.37
C GLN A 58 -14.95 -5.00 -20.91
N GLU A 59 -14.64 -3.88 -20.24
CA GLU A 59 -13.56 -2.96 -20.62
C GLU A 59 -12.19 -3.64 -20.58
N SER A 60 -11.92 -4.41 -19.52
CA SER A 60 -10.66 -5.14 -19.39
C SER A 60 -10.53 -6.28 -20.39
N LYS A 61 -11.62 -7.01 -20.66
CA LYS A 61 -11.66 -8.03 -21.71
C LYS A 61 -11.38 -7.42 -23.09
N ALA A 62 -11.99 -6.28 -23.41
CA ALA A 62 -11.75 -5.58 -24.68
C ALA A 62 -10.29 -5.12 -24.84
N ARG A 63 -9.64 -4.70 -23.75
CA ARG A 63 -8.27 -4.18 -23.78
C ARG A 63 -7.18 -5.25 -23.74
N THR A 64 -7.38 -6.32 -22.97
CA THR A 64 -6.31 -7.28 -22.63
C THR A 64 -6.68 -8.72 -22.99
N GLY A 65 -7.88 -8.97 -23.53
CA GLY A 65 -8.41 -10.31 -23.80
C GLY A 65 -8.95 -11.02 -22.55
N LEU A 66 -8.52 -10.61 -21.36
CA LEU A 66 -8.90 -11.19 -20.06
C LEU A 66 -9.71 -10.19 -19.23
N ALA A 67 -10.79 -10.67 -18.63
CA ALA A 67 -11.64 -9.87 -17.75
C ALA A 67 -10.99 -9.71 -16.36
N ASN A 68 -10.74 -8.47 -15.96
CA ASN A 68 -10.26 -8.10 -14.63
C ASN A 68 -11.35 -7.31 -13.88
N VAL A 69 -12.00 -8.00 -12.95
CA VAL A 69 -13.06 -7.45 -12.08
C VAL A 69 -12.60 -7.16 -10.66
N ALA A 70 -11.31 -7.27 -10.36
CA ALA A 70 -10.78 -7.11 -9.01
C ALA A 70 -11.08 -5.71 -8.43
N ASN A 71 -11.23 -5.64 -7.11
CA ASN A 71 -11.43 -4.37 -6.41
C ASN A 71 -10.20 -3.46 -6.57
N LYS A 72 -10.41 -2.28 -7.16
CA LYS A 72 -9.36 -1.28 -7.43
C LYS A 72 -8.94 -0.48 -6.19
N LYS A 73 -9.61 -0.63 -5.04
CA LYS A 73 -9.27 0.07 -3.80
C LYS A 73 -7.92 -0.38 -3.23
N LYS A 74 -7.55 -1.65 -3.40
CA LYS A 74 -6.28 -2.19 -2.88
C LYS A 74 -5.11 -1.35 -3.40
N GLY A 75 -4.34 -0.75 -2.48
CA GLY A 75 -3.21 0.13 -2.80
C GLY A 75 -3.57 1.57 -3.22
N ARG A 76 -4.87 1.88 -3.43
CA ARG A 76 -5.36 3.24 -3.75
C ARG A 76 -6.09 3.91 -2.58
N CYS A 77 -6.34 3.16 -1.50
CA CYS A 77 -6.96 3.66 -0.29
C CYS A 77 -5.90 4.04 0.76
N GLY A 78 -6.28 4.96 1.66
CA GLY A 78 -5.43 5.46 2.74
C GLY A 78 -4.76 6.80 2.42
N HIS A 79 -4.09 7.38 3.42
CA HIS A 79 -3.40 8.65 3.25
C HIS A 79 -2.19 8.48 2.30
N PRO A 80 -2.06 9.32 1.25
CA PRO A 80 -0.92 9.23 0.36
C PRO A 80 0.39 9.46 1.11
N ARG A 81 1.46 8.80 0.66
CA ARG A 81 2.80 9.03 1.22
C ARG A 81 3.32 10.37 0.72
N ARG A 82 3.69 11.27 1.64
CA ARG A 82 4.20 12.61 1.31
C ARG A 82 5.61 12.60 0.69
N ARG A 83 6.43 11.59 0.99
CA ARG A 83 7.80 11.45 0.47
C ARG A 83 7.98 10.03 -0.07
N SER A 84 8.69 9.90 -1.18
CA SER A 84 9.10 8.60 -1.70
C SER A 84 10.22 8.01 -0.83
N ILE A 85 10.49 6.71 -0.98
CA ILE A 85 11.60 6.07 -0.26
C ILE A 85 12.94 6.68 -0.68
N LYS A 86 13.08 7.05 -1.96
CA LYS A 86 14.29 7.69 -2.50
C LYS A 86 14.52 9.06 -1.84
N ASP A 87 13.47 9.87 -1.73
CA ASP A 87 13.57 11.20 -1.10
C ASP A 87 13.96 11.08 0.38
N LEU A 88 13.41 10.09 1.09
CA LEU A 88 13.76 9.81 2.48
C LEU A 88 15.23 9.39 2.60
N GLU A 89 15.71 8.55 1.68
CA GLU A 89 17.11 8.13 1.65
C GLU A 89 18.06 9.30 1.41
N VAL A 90 17.76 10.16 0.45
CA VAL A 90 18.55 11.38 0.17
C VAL A 90 18.58 12.29 1.40
N ALA A 91 17.42 12.57 2.00
CA ALA A 91 17.33 13.42 3.20
C ALA A 91 18.11 12.85 4.39
N ILE A 92 18.06 11.54 4.61
CA ILE A 92 18.82 10.89 5.70
C ILE A 92 20.33 10.91 5.41
N LYS A 93 20.74 10.68 4.15
CA LYS A 93 22.15 10.71 3.73
C LYS A 93 22.76 12.12 3.75
N ALA A 94 21.95 13.17 3.64
CA ALA A 94 22.41 14.55 3.78
C ALA A 94 22.77 14.92 5.23
N VAL A 95 22.16 14.28 6.23
CA VAL A 95 22.43 14.55 7.66
C VAL A 95 23.83 14.06 8.04
N PRO A 96 24.68 14.79 8.77
CA PRO A 96 25.98 14.28 9.23
C PRO A 96 25.89 12.98 10.07
N PRO A 97 26.86 12.05 9.99
CA PRO A 97 26.77 10.74 10.68
C PRO A 97 26.52 10.81 12.19
N HIS A 98 27.14 11.76 12.89
CA HIS A 98 26.98 11.94 14.34
C HIS A 98 25.55 12.34 14.76
N LEU A 99 24.76 12.93 13.85
CA LEU A 99 23.35 13.28 14.10
C LEU A 99 22.37 12.15 13.72
N ARG A 100 22.84 11.08 13.08
CA ARG A 100 22.01 9.92 12.70
C ARG A 100 21.86 8.85 13.79
N LEU A 101 22.46 9.06 14.97
CA LEU A 101 22.55 8.05 16.03
C LEU A 101 21.20 7.75 16.68
N THR A 102 20.49 8.80 17.09
CA THR A 102 19.20 8.65 17.76
C THR A 102 18.06 9.01 16.81
N LEU A 103 16.88 8.42 17.03
CA LEU A 103 15.71 8.75 16.23
C LEU A 103 15.33 10.23 16.43
N ARG A 104 15.47 10.76 17.66
CA ARG A 104 15.20 12.16 17.98
C ARG A 104 16.13 13.12 17.25
N SER A 105 17.44 12.89 17.29
CA SER A 105 18.41 13.72 16.57
C SER A 105 18.15 13.67 15.07
N LEU A 106 17.89 12.48 14.52
CA LEU A 106 17.61 12.32 13.10
C LEU A 106 16.32 13.02 12.67
N VAL A 107 15.27 13.02 13.49
CA VAL A 107 14.02 13.78 13.23
C VAL A 107 14.33 15.27 13.09
N VAL A 108 15.06 15.84 14.05
CA VAL A 108 15.39 17.27 14.06
C VAL A 108 16.24 17.64 12.85
N SER A 109 17.27 16.84 12.54
CA SER A 109 18.19 17.14 11.44
C SER A 109 17.64 16.87 10.04
N SER A 110 16.74 15.89 9.87
CA SER A 110 16.19 15.52 8.54
C SER A 110 14.80 16.11 8.25
N GLY A 111 14.12 16.66 9.26
CA GLY A 111 12.73 17.12 9.14
C GLY A 111 11.75 16.01 8.75
N ILE A 112 12.09 14.74 8.98
CA ILE A 112 11.22 13.59 8.75
C ILE A 112 10.47 13.29 10.04
N SER A 113 9.17 12.99 9.95
CA SER A 113 8.38 12.67 11.14
C SER A 113 8.90 11.41 11.87
N PRO A 114 8.85 11.37 13.21
CA PRO A 114 9.34 10.24 14.00
C PRO A 114 8.66 8.91 13.63
N THR A 115 7.36 8.95 13.35
CA THR A 115 6.56 7.77 12.95
C THR A 115 6.99 7.21 11.59
N THR A 116 7.52 8.04 10.71
CA THR A 116 8.03 7.60 9.40
C THR A 116 9.38 6.93 9.56
N LEU A 117 10.32 7.54 10.30
CA LEU A 117 11.62 6.93 10.61
C LEU A 117 11.47 5.62 11.38
N TRP A 118 10.54 5.56 12.35
CA TRP A 118 10.23 4.33 13.08
C TRP A 118 9.73 3.21 12.16
N ARG A 119 8.83 3.50 11.22
CA ARG A 119 8.37 2.51 10.23
C ARG A 119 9.50 2.04 9.31
N LEU A 120 10.38 2.94 8.88
CA LEU A 120 11.56 2.56 8.07
C LEU A 120 12.48 1.60 8.84
N LEU A 121 12.67 1.86 10.13
CA LEU A 121 13.45 1.00 11.01
C LEU A 121 12.80 -0.38 11.21
N GLN A 122 11.49 -0.43 11.51
CA GLN A 122 10.74 -1.68 11.66
C GLN A 122 10.73 -2.52 10.37
N SER A 123 10.60 -1.86 9.22
CA SER A 123 10.68 -2.52 7.91
C SER A 123 12.11 -2.84 7.45
N LYS A 124 13.13 -2.65 8.30
CA LYS A 124 14.57 -2.86 8.02
C LYS A 124 15.14 -2.06 6.84
N LYS A 125 14.42 -1.04 6.36
CA LYS A 125 14.88 -0.11 5.30
C LYS A 125 15.83 0.94 5.82
N LEU A 126 15.74 1.25 7.11
CA LEU A 126 16.74 2.01 7.86
C LEU A 126 17.39 1.07 8.88
N ARG A 127 18.71 1.04 8.94
CA ARG A 127 19.45 0.22 9.91
C ARG A 127 20.20 1.12 10.87
N ARG A 128 20.12 0.81 12.18
CA ARG A 128 21.02 1.40 13.16
C ARG A 128 22.42 0.86 12.91
N ARG A 129 23.38 1.77 12.86
CA ARG A 129 24.80 1.45 12.78
C ARG A 129 25.46 2.03 14.02
N THR A 130 26.12 1.18 14.77
CA THR A 130 27.07 1.56 15.81
C THR A 130 28.46 1.45 15.18
N SER A 131 29.28 2.48 15.35
CA SER A 131 30.70 2.43 15.02
C SER A 131 31.47 2.43 16.33
N HIS A 132 32.38 1.46 16.50
CA HIS A 132 33.38 1.55 17.55
C HIS A 132 34.51 2.42 17.04
N LEU A 133 34.72 3.57 17.68
CA LEU A 133 35.93 4.35 17.45
C LEU A 133 37.10 3.59 18.07
N LYS A 134 38.23 3.51 17.36
CA LYS A 134 39.47 3.04 17.99
C LYS A 134 39.80 3.99 19.14
N PRO A 135 40.36 3.48 20.25
CA PRO A 135 40.78 4.34 21.35
C PRO A 135 41.76 5.39 20.83
N MET A 136 41.66 6.60 21.38
CA MET A 136 42.54 7.70 20.97
C MET A 136 43.99 7.33 21.29
N VAL A 137 44.85 7.42 20.28
CA VAL A 137 46.27 7.12 20.44
C VAL A 137 46.91 8.31 21.17
N THR A 138 47.31 8.10 22.43
CA THR A 138 48.07 9.08 23.20
C THR A 138 49.48 9.21 22.62
N ASP A 139 50.16 10.31 22.90
CA ASP A 139 51.51 10.54 22.38
C ASP A 139 52.50 9.48 22.86
N LYS A 140 52.30 8.95 24.08
CA LYS A 140 53.02 7.77 24.58
C LYS A 140 52.88 6.56 23.64
N HIS A 141 51.65 6.21 23.25
CA HIS A 141 51.42 5.09 22.34
C HIS A 141 52.02 5.29 20.94
N LYS A 142 52.26 6.55 20.52
CA LYS A 142 52.96 6.86 19.26
C LYS A 142 54.46 6.66 19.41
N ALA A 143 55.03 7.05 20.55
CA ALA A 143 56.45 6.89 20.87
C ALA A 143 56.83 5.41 21.01
N ASP A 144 56.00 4.61 21.69
CA ASP A 144 56.25 3.16 21.90
C ASP A 144 56.21 2.33 20.59
N ARG A 145 55.84 2.92 19.44
CA ARG A 145 55.75 2.25 18.13
C ARG A 145 56.94 2.50 17.21
N VAL A 146 57.80 3.46 17.56
CA VAL A 146 59.05 3.78 16.83
C VAL A 146 60.18 2.97 17.45
#